data_AF-A0A090IPX6-F1
#
_entry.id   AF-A0A090IPX6-F1
#
_cell.length_a   1.000
_cell.length_b   1.000
_cell.length_c   1.000
_cell.angle_alpha   90.00
_cell.angle_beta   90.00
_cell.angle_gamma   90.00
#
_symmetry.space_group_name_H-M   'P 1'
#
loop_
_entity.id
_entity.type
_entity.pdbx_description
1 polymer ?
#
loop_
_entity_poly.entity_id
_entity_poly.type
_entity_poly.pdbx_seq_one_letter_code
_entity_poly.pdbx_strand_id
1 'polypeptide(L)' 'MSEYMGWSPNDNGHFSFNKSSLDVYWERVDHAPYFIYVDNELAGFVLARKYPSNRLIYDIEQFFVLRKFKGKGTSNG' A
#
# COMPACT_ATOMS: atom_id res chain seq x y z
N MET A 1 7.45 -8.49 2.05
CA MET A 1 7.20 -7.08 1.70
C MET A 1 6.73 -6.19 2.87
N SER A 2 6.32 -6.70 4.03
CA SER A 2 6.34 -5.86 5.26
C SER A 2 7.76 -5.57 5.74
N GLU A 3 8.72 -6.38 5.29
CA GLU A 3 10.15 -6.26 5.56
C GLU A 3 10.84 -5.04 4.96
N TYR A 4 10.18 -4.26 4.09
CA TYR A 4 10.81 -3.11 3.42
C TYR A 4 10.34 -1.74 3.94
N MET A 5 9.32 -1.70 4.83
CA MET A 5 8.78 -0.45 5.37
C MET A 5 9.38 -0.07 6.72
N GLY A 6 10.23 -0.92 7.32
CA GLY A 6 10.88 -0.64 8.60
C GLY A 6 9.93 -0.51 9.80
N TRP A 7 8.64 -0.79 9.63
CA TRP A 7 7.65 -0.71 10.69
C TRP A 7 7.65 -2.02 11.45
N SER A 8 8.23 -1.98 12.65
CA SER A 8 8.11 -3.09 13.59
C SER A 8 6.63 -3.29 13.91
N PRO A 9 6.10 -4.52 13.76
CA PRO A 9 4.82 -4.85 14.35
C PRO A 9 4.87 -4.57 15.85
N ASN A 10 3.75 -4.14 16.44
CA ASN A 10 3.65 -4.05 17.89
C ASN A 10 3.68 -5.44 18.53
N ASP A 11 3.69 -5.50 19.85
CA ASP A 11 3.80 -6.76 20.62
C ASP A 11 2.69 -7.78 20.30
N ASN A 12 1.60 -7.34 19.67
CA ASN A 12 0.47 -8.18 19.23
C ASN A 12 0.55 -8.56 17.73
N GLY A 13 1.63 -8.22 17.02
CA GLY A 13 1.81 -8.52 15.61
C GLY A 13 1.05 -7.59 14.65
N HIS A 14 0.50 -6.48 15.13
CA HIS A 14 -0.20 -5.49 14.28
C HIS A 14 0.77 -4.42 13.80
N PHE A 15 0.60 -3.96 12.56
CA PHE A 15 1.28 -2.77 12.07
C PHE A 15 0.62 -1.53 12.68
N SER A 16 1.35 -0.84 13.55
CA SER A 16 0.93 0.45 14.10
C SER A 16 1.18 1.53 13.05
N PHE A 17 0.15 2.19 12.56
CA PHE A 17 0.27 3.38 11.71
C PHE A 17 -0.67 4.48 12.19
N ASN A 18 -0.28 5.73 11.94
CA ASN A 18 -1.14 6.86 12.27
C ASN A 18 -2.27 6.93 11.24
N LYS A 19 -3.52 6.77 11.66
CA LYS A 19 -4.67 6.81 10.75
C LYS A 19 -4.80 8.18 10.08
N SER A 20 -4.53 9.26 10.80
CA SER A 20 -4.65 10.63 10.28
C SER A 20 -3.56 10.99 9.27
N SER A 21 -2.44 10.28 9.23
CA SER A 21 -1.45 10.50 8.16
C SER A 21 -1.92 9.96 6.81
N LEU A 22 -3.01 9.17 6.78
CA LEU A 22 -3.58 8.65 5.55
C LEU A 22 -4.59 9.62 4.93
N ASP A 23 -5.27 10.47 5.70
CA ASP A 23 -6.34 11.37 5.23
C ASP A 23 -5.94 12.18 3.98
N VAL A 24 -4.65 12.52 3.89
CA VAL A 24 -4.03 13.19 2.74
C VAL A 24 -4.32 12.54 1.38
N TYR A 25 -4.49 11.21 1.32
CA TYR A 25 -4.80 10.45 0.11
C TYR A 25 -6.26 10.56 -0.33
N TRP A 26 -7.15 11.07 0.52
CA TRP A 26 -8.55 11.32 0.20
C TRP A 26 -8.81 12.81 -0.07
N GLU A 27 -7.92 13.69 0.40
CA GLU A 27 -8.08 15.14 0.32
C GLU A 27 -7.28 15.79 -0.80
N ARG A 28 -6.10 15.24 -1.16
CA ARG A 28 -5.21 15.86 -2.15
C ARG A 28 -5.20 15.13 -3.48
N VAL A 29 -5.29 15.91 -4.56
CA VAL A 29 -5.24 15.40 -5.94
C VAL A 29 -3.91 14.75 -6.34
N ASP A 30 -2.83 15.07 -5.62
CA ASP A 30 -1.49 14.52 -5.89
C ASP A 30 -1.19 13.23 -5.11
N HIS A 31 -2.14 12.76 -4.29
CA HIS A 31 -2.11 11.51 -3.55
C HIS A 31 -3.31 10.68 -3.98
N ALA A 32 -3.06 9.47 -4.48
CA ALA A 32 -4.06 8.60 -5.06
C ALA A 32 -4.04 7.22 -4.40
N PRO A 33 -5.14 6.80 -3.77
CA PRO A 33 -5.30 5.45 -3.27
C PRO A 33 -5.79 4.55 -4.40
N TYR A 34 -5.14 3.41 -4.57
CA TYR A 34 -5.56 2.34 -5.46
C TYR A 34 -5.89 1.10 -4.65
N PHE A 35 -6.99 0.44 -4.98
CA PHE A 35 -7.42 -0.80 -4.33
C PHE A 35 -7.21 -1.98 -5.27
N ILE A 36 -6.67 -3.08 -4.72
CA ILE A 36 -6.43 -4.32 -5.46
C ILE A 36 -7.58 -5.26 -5.12
N TYR A 37 -8.28 -5.73 -6.15
CA TYR A 37 -9.36 -6.71 -6.01
C TYR A 37 -9.00 -8.03 -6.69
N VAL A 38 -9.36 -9.15 -6.06
CA VAL A 38 -9.25 -10.52 -6.61
C VAL A 38 -10.59 -11.20 -6.39
N ASP A 39 -11.23 -11.70 -7.45
CA ASP A 39 -12.55 -12.34 -7.38
C ASP A 39 -13.60 -11.48 -6.64
N ASN A 40 -13.60 -10.16 -6.91
CA ASN A 40 -14.42 -9.13 -6.25
C ASN A 40 -14.13 -8.94 -4.74
N GLU A 41 -13.12 -9.60 -4.18
CA GLU A 41 -12.68 -9.39 -2.81
C GLU A 41 -11.52 -8.38 -2.75
N LEU A 42 -11.56 -7.47 -1.76
CA LEU A 42 -10.47 -6.54 -1.52
C LEU A 42 -9.22 -7.31 -1.05
N ALA A 43 -8.23 -7.39 -1.94
CA ALA A 43 -6.99 -8.12 -1.74
C ALA A 43 -5.86 -7.27 -1.17
N GLY A 44 -5.94 -5.95 -1.34
CA GLY A 44 -4.90 -5.03 -0.90
C GLY A 44 -5.11 -3.60 -1.35
N PHE A 45 -4.11 -2.77 -1.15
CA PHE A 45 -4.10 -1.38 -1.59
C PHE A 45 -2.69 -0.89 -1.90
N VAL A 46 -2.62 0.18 -2.68
CA VAL A 46 -1.41 0.92 -3.02
C VAL A 46 -1.68 2.40 -2.79
N LEU A 47 -0.80 3.05 -2.04
CA LEU A 47 -0.83 4.49 -1.82
C LEU A 47 0.26 5.10 -2.69
N ALA A 48 -0.15 5.78 -3.76
CA ALA A 48 0.76 6.41 -4.70
C ALA A 48 0.64 7.93 -4.61
N ARG A 49 1.76 8.63 -4.68
CA ARG A 49 1.79 10.10 -4.67
C ARG A 49 2.76 10.63 -5.70
N LYS A 50 2.58 11.88 -6.13
CA LYS A 50 3.60 12.53 -6.97
C LYS A 50 4.86 12.81 -6.15
N TYR A 51 6.03 12.51 -6.72
CA TYR A 51 7.29 12.72 -6.04
C TYR A 51 7.52 14.24 -5.81
N PRO A 52 7.86 14.68 -4.58
CA PRO A 52 7.89 16.11 -4.26
C PRO A 52 8.81 16.94 -5.15
N SER A 53 9.98 16.40 -5.50
CA SER A 53 11.00 17.09 -6.31
C SER A 53 10.75 16.99 -7.81
N ASN A 54 9.97 16.00 -8.27
CA ASN A 54 9.64 15.82 -9.69
C ASN A 54 8.23 15.26 -9.84
N ARG A 55 7.27 16.15 -10.13
CA ARG A 55 5.84 15.81 -10.23
C ARG A 55 5.46 14.98 -11.46
N LEU A 56 6.42 14.67 -12.34
CA LEU A 56 6.24 13.73 -13.44
C LEU A 56 6.46 12.27 -13.00
N ILE A 57 7.01 12.06 -11.80
CA ILE A 57 7.29 10.75 -11.23
C ILE A 57 6.29 10.46 -10.12
N TYR A 58 5.81 9.23 -10.07
CA TYR A 58 5.01 8.72 -8.96
C TYR A 58 5.88 7.89 -8.02
N ASP A 59 5.67 8.08 -6.73
CA ASP A 59 6.30 7.37 -5.63
C ASP A 59 5.24 6.50 -4.93
N ILE A 60 5.60 5.27 -4.60
CA ILE A 60 4.72 4.35 -3.85
C ILE A 60 5.10 4.48 -2.39
N GLU A 61 4.31 5.24 -1.64
CA GLU A 61 4.54 5.41 -0.21
C GLU A 61 4.21 4.12 0.54
N GLN A 62 3.14 3.42 0.14
CA GLN A 62 2.75 2.18 0.77
C GLN A 62 2.18 1.16 -0.21
N PHE A 63 2.56 -0.10 -0.03
CA PHE A 63 2.04 -1.24 -0.77
C PHE A 63 1.69 -2.37 0.20
N PHE A 64 0.42 -2.79 0.18
CA PHE A 64 -0.05 -3.86 1.05
C PHE A 64 -0.94 -4.84 0.29
N VAL A 65 -0.66 -6.13 0.45
CA VAL A 65 -1.48 -7.24 -0.09
C VAL A 65 -1.67 -8.26 1.02
N LEU A 66 -2.91 -8.68 1.24
CA LEU A 66 -3.27 -9.69 2.23
C LEU A 66 -2.53 -11.00 1.95
N ARG A 67 -2.05 -11.63 3.02
CA ARG A 67 -1.21 -12.84 2.94
C ARG A 67 -1.92 -14.01 2.23
N LYS A 68 -3.25 -14.11 2.32
CA LYS A 68 -4.03 -15.13 1.60
C LYS A 68 -4.00 -15.00 0.06
N PHE A 69 -3.60 -13.83 -0.44
CA PHE A 69 -3.37 -13.57 -1.86
C PHE A 69 -1.87 -13.53 -2.24
N LYS A 70 -0.96 -13.57 -1.25
CA LYS A 70 0.47 -13.74 -1.53
C LYS A 70 0.74 -15.16 -1.99
N GLY A 71 1.41 -15.31 -3.14
CA GLY A 71 1.78 -16.61 -3.69
C GLY A 71 0.81 -17.18 -4.74
N LYS A 72 -0.24 -16.45 -5.13
CA LYS A 72 -1.05 -16.79 -6.33
C LYS A 72 -0.43 -16.28 -7.66
N GLY A 73 0.84 -15.88 -7.62
CA GLY A 73 1.63 -15.69 -8.84
C GLY A 73 2.09 -17.06 -9.36
N THR A 74 1.18 -17.84 -9.93
CA THR A 74 1.59 -18.91 -10.85
C THR A 74 2.04 -18.25 -12.15
N SER A 75 3.31 -17.87 -12.23
CA SER A 75 4.03 -18.03 -13.49
C SER A 75 4.21 -19.54 -13.64
N ASN A 76 3.31 -20.14 -14.42
CA ASN A 76 3.62 -21.31 -15.22
C ASN A 76 3.58 -20.79 -16.65
N GLY A 77 4.74 -20.72 -17.29
CA GLY A 77 4.95 -20.20 -18.63
C GLY A 77 6.32 -19.57 -18.74
#